data_AF-A0A7S0XSR5-F1
#
_entry.id   AF-A0A7S0XSR5-F1
#
_cell.length_a   1.000
_cell.length_b   1.000
_cell.length_c   1.000
_cell.angle_alpha   90.00
_cell.angle_beta   90.00
_cell.angle_gamma   90.00
#
_symmetry.space_group_name_H-M   'P 1'
#
loop_
_entity.id
_entity.type
_entity.pdbx_description
1 polymer ?
#
loop_
_entity_poly.entity_id
_entity_poly.type
_entity_poly.pdbx_seq_one_letter_code
_entity_poly.pdbx_strand_id
1 'polypeptide(L)'
;VASGPSGPPPPPVPIAVIGKVDLTQGTTLGKVLSELQERDSVLPDEEAQLKIPLVLFSGFLPLQVSGLIKAIVGSGIRGGMPGMEVPPMCAIAVPKAMDKTLLQLCEEIEGDHLANAPGPQQP
;
A
#
# COMPACT_ATOMS: atom_id res chain seq x y z
N VAL A 1 22.29 7.50 26.64
CA VAL A 1 20.91 8.02 26.51
C VAL A 1 20.95 9.17 25.53
N ALA A 2 20.67 8.91 24.25
CA ALA A 2 20.67 9.95 23.23
C ALA A 2 19.36 10.74 23.37
N SER A 3 19.48 12.01 23.73
CA SER A 3 18.37 12.96 23.76
C SER A 3 17.87 13.15 22.33
N GLY A 4 16.73 12.54 22.01
CA GLY A 4 16.04 12.74 20.75
C GLY A 4 15.53 14.19 20.62
N PRO A 5 15.30 14.68 19.39
CA PRO A 5 14.79 16.03 19.18
C PRO A 5 13.46 16.21 19.91
N SER A 6 13.40 17.21 20.79
CA SER A 6 12.27 17.58 21.64
C SER A 6 11.20 18.34 20.85
N GLY A 7 10.79 17.78 19.71
CA GLY A 7 9.65 18.26 18.94
C GLY A 7 8.37 17.53 19.35
N PRO A 8 7.18 18.13 19.15
CA PRO A 8 5.95 17.37 19.20
C PRO A 8 6.03 16.17 18.23
N PRO A 9 5.45 15.01 18.57
CA PRO A 9 5.44 13.87 17.66
C PRO A 9 4.81 14.30 16.32
N PRO A 10 5.31 13.79 15.19
CA PRO A 10 4.71 14.08 13.89
C PRO A 10 3.24 13.64 13.89
N PRO A 11 2.38 14.35 13.13
CA PRO A 11 0.97 13.97 13.03
C PRO A 11 0.85 12.54 12.48
N PRO A 12 -0.18 11.78 12.89
CA PRO A 12 -0.43 10.46 12.36
C PRO A 12 -0.65 10.51 10.85
N VAL A 13 -0.18 9.48 10.14
CA VAL A 13 -0.42 9.32 8.71
C VAL A 13 -1.79 8.67 8.54
N PRO A 14 -2.73 9.28 7.81
CA PRO A 14 -4.05 8.70 7.62
C PRO A 14 -3.97 7.42 6.78
N ILE A 15 -4.76 6.42 7.14
CA ILE A 15 -4.78 5.10 6.51
C ILE A 15 -6.19 4.81 6.00
N ALA A 16 -6.34 4.71 4.68
CA ALA A 16 -7.56 4.21 4.06
C ALA A 16 -7.42 2.70 3.77
N VAL A 17 -8.31 1.90 4.37
CA VAL A 17 -8.45 0.48 4.02
C VAL A 17 -9.37 0.37 2.80
N ILE A 18 -8.93 -0.40 1.81
CA ILE A 18 -9.67 -0.57 0.55
C ILE A 18 -10.63 -1.74 0.69
N GLY A 19 -11.91 -1.49 0.42
CA GLY A 19 -12.96 -2.50 0.41
C GLY A 19 -13.18 -3.10 -0.96
N LYS A 20 -13.89 -4.22 -1.02
CA LYS A 20 -14.27 -4.88 -2.28
C LYS A 20 -15.05 -3.95 -3.22
N VAL A 21 -15.87 -3.06 -2.67
CA VAL A 21 -16.66 -2.10 -3.45
C VAL A 21 -15.77 -1.13 -4.24
N ASP A 22 -14.63 -0.75 -3.65
CA ASP A 22 -13.70 0.20 -4.28
C ASP A 22 -13.06 -0.39 -5.56
N LEU A 23 -12.76 -1.70 -5.54
CA LEU A 23 -12.21 -2.39 -6.71
C LEU A 23 -13.26 -2.63 -7.81
N THR A 24 -14.54 -2.73 -7.45
CA THR A 24 -15.61 -3.11 -8.40
C THR A 24 -16.37 -1.92 -8.99
N GLN A 25 -16.40 -0.77 -8.30
CA GLN A 25 -17.15 0.42 -8.74
C GLN A 25 -16.33 1.41 -9.57
N GLY A 26 -15.09 1.07 -9.92
CA GLY A 26 -14.21 1.98 -10.66
C GLY A 26 -13.70 3.16 -9.82
N THR A 27 -13.64 3.01 -8.49
CA THR A 27 -13.03 4.02 -7.60
C THR A 27 -11.59 4.29 -8.05
N THR A 28 -11.23 5.56 -8.17
CA THR A 28 -9.89 5.99 -8.55
C THR A 28 -9.03 6.29 -7.32
N LEU A 29 -7.71 6.26 -7.48
CA LEU A 29 -6.80 6.65 -6.40
C LEU A 29 -7.02 8.11 -5.97
N GLY A 30 -7.27 9.01 -6.93
CA GLY A 30 -7.57 10.41 -6.65
C GLY A 30 -8.81 10.57 -5.76
N LYS A 31 -9.86 9.78 -6.00
CA LYS A 31 -11.06 9.78 -5.16
C LYS A 31 -10.76 9.33 -3.74
N VAL A 32 -10.04 8.21 -3.55
CA VAL A 32 -9.65 7.74 -2.21
C VAL A 32 -8.85 8.81 -1.47
N LEU A 33 -7.90 9.47 -2.14
CA LEU A 33 -7.09 10.51 -1.51
C LEU A 33 -7.90 11.75 -1.15
N SER A 34 -8.93 12.09 -1.93
CA SER A 34 -9.84 13.20 -1.58
C SER A 34 -10.73 12.90 -0.39
N GLU A 35 -11.04 11.61 -0.16
CA GLU A 35 -11.88 11.12 0.95
C GLU A 35 -11.03 10.60 2.13
N LEU A 36 -9.70 10.78 2.09
CA LEU A 36 -8.76 10.09 2.98
C LEU A 36 -8.99 10.39 4.47
N GLN A 37 -9.39 11.62 4.81
CA GLN A 37 -9.72 12.01 6.19
C GLN A 37 -10.99 11.31 6.70
N GLU A 38 -11.97 11.10 5.83
CA GLU A 38 -13.24 10.43 6.18
C GLU A 38 -13.06 8.92 6.30
N ARG A 39 -12.08 8.38 5.56
CA ARG A 39 -11.73 6.95 5.55
C ARG A 39 -10.69 6.55 6.58
N ASP A 40 -10.08 7.51 7.26
CA ASP A 40 -9.01 7.23 8.20
C ASP A 40 -9.52 6.35 9.35
N SER A 41 -8.86 5.20 9.54
CA SER A 41 -9.23 4.21 10.57
C SER A 41 -10.64 3.61 10.44
N VAL A 42 -11.27 3.71 9.27
CA VAL A 42 -12.55 3.06 8.96
C VAL A 42 -12.30 1.75 8.22
N LEU A 43 -12.83 0.66 8.76
CA LEU A 43 -12.80 -0.65 8.09
C LEU A 43 -14.01 -0.78 7.16
N PRO A 44 -13.81 -1.30 5.93
CA PRO A 44 -14.93 -1.59 5.03
C PRO A 44 -15.73 -2.80 5.53
N ASP A 45 -17.01 -2.88 5.13
CA ASP A 45 -17.87 -4.04 5.43
C ASP A 45 -17.31 -5.34 4.82
N GLU A 46 -16.77 -5.25 3.60
CA GLU A 46 -16.08 -6.34 2.92
C GLU A 46 -14.68 -5.87 2.49
N GLU A 47 -13.66 -6.53 3.01
CA GLU A 47 -12.26 -6.27 2.65
C GLU A 47 -11.99 -6.59 1.17
N ALA A 48 -11.18 -5.77 0.51
CA ALA A 48 -10.64 -6.12 -0.78
C ALA A 48 -9.67 -7.31 -0.65
N GLN A 49 -9.93 -8.39 -1.40
CA GLN A 49 -9.06 -9.55 -1.43
C GLN A 49 -8.13 -9.45 -2.64
N LEU A 50 -6.84 -9.25 -2.38
CA LEU A 50 -5.78 -9.30 -3.39
C LEU A 50 -4.98 -10.59 -3.24
N LYS A 51 -4.50 -11.13 -4.36
CA LYS A 51 -3.63 -12.31 -4.35
C LYS A 51 -2.33 -12.04 -3.62
N ILE A 52 -1.75 -10.87 -3.84
CA ILE A 52 -0.58 -10.35 -3.12
C ILE A 52 -1.04 -9.04 -2.46
N PRO A 53 -0.90 -8.86 -1.13
CA PRO A 53 -1.27 -7.61 -0.48
C PRO A 53 -0.50 -6.43 -1.05
N LEU A 54 -1.09 -5.25 -1.01
CA LEU A 54 -0.48 -4.03 -1.53
C LEU A 54 -0.55 -2.90 -0.51
N VAL A 55 0.59 -2.24 -0.28
CA VAL A 55 0.69 -0.97 0.44
C VAL A 55 1.14 0.11 -0.54
N LEU A 56 0.32 1.16 -0.66
CA LEU A 56 0.58 2.32 -1.50
C LEU A 56 0.95 3.53 -0.63
N PHE A 57 2.10 4.15 -0.91
CA PHE A 57 2.55 5.37 -0.25
C PHE A 57 2.31 6.59 -1.14
N SER A 58 1.83 7.68 -0.56
CA SER A 58 1.69 8.97 -1.24
C SER A 58 2.28 10.10 -0.38
N GLY A 59 2.87 11.11 -1.01
CA GLY A 59 3.38 12.29 -0.32
C GLY A 59 4.71 12.12 0.43
N PHE A 60 5.42 10.99 0.25
CA PHE A 60 6.71 10.72 0.88
C PHE A 60 7.89 10.99 -0.06
N LEU A 61 8.98 11.51 0.50
CA LEU A 61 10.25 11.65 -0.22
C LEU A 61 10.88 10.27 -0.46
N PRO A 62 11.67 10.08 -1.54
CA PRO A 62 12.27 8.78 -1.88
C PRO A 62 13.05 8.12 -0.73
N LEU A 63 13.81 8.93 0.05
CA LEU A 63 14.55 8.43 1.21
C LEU A 63 13.63 7.90 2.33
N GLN A 64 12.48 8.55 2.55
CA GLN A 64 11.49 8.12 3.53
C GLN A 64 10.82 6.81 3.09
N VAL A 65 10.55 6.67 1.80
CA VAL A 65 9.97 5.44 1.25
C VAL A 65 10.88 4.23 1.50
N SER A 66 12.19 4.36 1.31
CA SER A 66 13.12 3.26 1.62
C SER A 66 13.03 2.81 3.08
N GLY A 67 12.91 3.76 4.02
CA GLY A 67 12.69 3.47 5.44
C GLY A 67 11.37 2.77 5.71
N LEU A 68 10.28 3.24 5.09
CA LEU A 68 8.93 2.66 5.21
C LEU A 68 8.89 1.23 4.69
N ILE A 69 9.45 0.97 3.51
CA ILE A 69 9.51 -0.37 2.92
C ILE A 69 10.27 -1.31 3.85
N LYS A 70 11.44 -0.89 4.36
CA LYS A 70 12.21 -1.70 5.32
C LYS A 70 11.43 -1.97 6.61
N ALA A 71 10.70 -0.98 7.12
CA ALA A 71 9.88 -1.14 8.32
C ALA A 71 8.72 -2.13 8.09
N ILE A 72 8.03 -2.05 6.95
CA ILE A 72 6.93 -2.95 6.60
C ILE A 72 7.44 -4.37 6.39
N VAL A 73 8.49 -4.55 5.58
CA VAL A 73 9.09 -5.87 5.38
C VAL A 73 9.63 -6.44 6.69
N GLY A 74 10.30 -5.61 7.49
CA GLY A 74 10.86 -5.99 8.80
C GLY A 74 9.81 -6.27 9.88
N SER A 75 8.59 -5.77 9.73
CA SER A 75 7.49 -6.03 10.67
C SER A 75 6.97 -7.48 10.59
N GLY A 76 7.28 -8.19 9.51
CA GLY A 76 6.77 -9.54 9.28
C GLY A 76 5.28 -9.60 8.94
N ILE A 77 4.65 -8.48 8.57
CA ILE A 77 3.27 -8.46 8.07
C ILE A 77 3.19 -9.33 6.81
N ARG A 78 2.21 -10.23 6.79
CA ARG A 78 1.88 -11.10 5.66
C ARG A 78 0.37 -11.09 5.46
N GLY A 79 -0.06 -11.37 4.25
CA GLY A 79 -1.48 -11.50 3.93
C GLY A 79 -1.67 -12.05 2.53
N GLY A 80 -2.88 -11.88 2.02
CA GLY A 80 -3.28 -12.35 0.71
C GLY A 80 -4.41 -13.36 0.84
N MET A 81 -4.68 -14.09 -0.23
CA MET A 81 -5.70 -15.14 -0.19
C MET A 81 -5.30 -16.27 0.79
N PRO A 82 -6.28 -16.94 1.42
CA PRO A 82 -6.00 -18.09 2.29
C PRO A 82 -5.09 -19.12 1.61
N GLY A 83 -3.99 -19.50 2.28
CA GLY A 83 -2.98 -20.42 1.74
C GLY A 83 -1.88 -19.76 0.89
N MET A 84 -1.95 -18.45 0.67
CA MET A 84 -0.95 -17.65 -0.05
C MET A 84 -0.46 -16.47 0.79
N GLU A 85 -0.23 -16.67 2.08
CA GLU A 85 0.32 -15.62 2.93
C GLU A 85 1.73 -15.23 2.46
N VAL A 86 1.82 -14.04 1.88
CA VAL A 86 3.05 -13.47 1.32
C VAL A 86 3.27 -12.06 1.88
N PRO A 87 4.51 -11.55 1.86
CA PRO A 87 4.78 -10.16 2.18
C PRO A 87 4.02 -9.22 1.23
N PRO A 88 3.62 -8.02 1.69
CA PRO A 88 2.97 -7.04 0.82
C PRO A 88 3.92 -6.51 -0.26
N MET A 89 3.37 -6.27 -1.44
CA MET A 89 3.95 -5.35 -2.41
C MET A 89 3.92 -3.94 -1.83
N CYS A 90 4.96 -3.17 -2.13
CA CYS A 90 5.11 -1.79 -1.70
C CYS A 90 5.31 -0.92 -2.93
N ALA A 91 4.45 0.07 -3.14
CA ALA A 91 4.53 0.96 -4.29
C ALA A 91 4.30 2.43 -3.89
N ILE A 92 4.85 3.35 -4.69
CA ILE A 92 4.65 4.79 -4.52
C ILE A 92 3.60 5.24 -5.52
N ALA A 93 2.58 5.97 -5.05
CA ALA A 93 1.64 6.67 -5.89
C ALA A 93 2.34 7.83 -6.61
N VAL A 94 2.30 7.83 -7.94
CA VAL A 94 2.78 8.93 -8.79
C VAL A 94 1.60 9.73 -9.34
N PRO A 95 1.76 11.00 -9.75
CA PRO A 95 0.64 11.81 -10.26
C PRO A 95 -0.17 11.14 -11.38
N LYS A 96 0.49 10.38 -12.26
CA LYS A 96 -0.16 9.63 -13.34
C LYS A 96 -1.10 8.51 -12.86
N ALA A 97 -0.97 8.08 -11.59
CA ALA A 97 -1.82 7.05 -11.00
C ALA A 97 -3.16 7.59 -10.50
N MET A 98 -3.33 8.90 -10.37
CA MET A 98 -4.50 9.51 -9.72
C MET A 98 -5.82 9.21 -10.45
N ASP A 99 -5.79 9.19 -11.78
CA ASP A 99 -6.96 8.97 -12.63
C ASP A 99 -7.23 7.48 -12.91
N LYS A 100 -6.33 6.59 -12.48
CA LYS A 100 -6.50 5.15 -12.68
C LYS A 100 -7.46 4.59 -11.65
N THR A 101 -8.25 3.60 -12.05
CA THR A 101 -9.05 2.82 -11.12
C THR A 101 -8.12 2.02 -10.20
N LEU A 102 -8.56 1.75 -8.97
CA LEU A 102 -7.77 0.97 -8.02
C LEU A 102 -7.51 -0.46 -8.52
N LEU A 103 -8.48 -1.06 -9.23
CA LEU A 103 -8.30 -2.36 -9.86
C LEU A 103 -7.15 -2.33 -10.88
N GLN A 104 -7.18 -1.36 -11.80
CA GLN A 104 -6.11 -1.19 -12.78
C GLN A 104 -4.75 -0.99 -12.11
N LEU A 105 -4.69 -0.19 -11.04
CA LEU A 105 -3.44 0.01 -10.29
C LEU A 105 -2.93 -1.27 -9.66
N CYS A 106 -3.81 -2.06 -9.05
CA CYS A 106 -3.43 -3.34 -8.44
C CYS A 106 -2.87 -4.30 -9.49
N GLU A 107 -3.54 -4.42 -10.65
CA GLU A 107 -3.12 -5.29 -11.75
C GLU A 107 -1.76 -4.88 -12.33
N GLU A 108 -1.54 -3.59 -12.56
CA GLU A 108 -0.26 -3.08 -13.07
C GLU A 108 0.88 -3.35 -12.08
N ILE A 109 0.67 -3.06 -10.79
CA ILE A 109 1.69 -3.25 -9.75
C ILE A 109 1.99 -4.73 -9.53
N GLU A 110 0.96 -5.60 -9.55
CA GLU A 110 1.16 -7.05 -9.48
C GLU A 110 1.96 -7.53 -10.70
N GLY A 111 1.63 -7.06 -11.90
CA GLY A 111 2.39 -7.38 -13.11
C GLY A 111 3.86 -6.98 -13.01
N ASP A 112 4.14 -5.75 -12.58
CA ASP A 112 5.49 -5.26 -12.36
C ASP A 112 6.22 -6.06 -11.28
N HIS A 113 5.54 -6.42 -10.20
CA HIS A 113 6.11 -7.22 -9.12
C HIS A 113 6.51 -8.62 -9.61
N LEU A 114 5.62 -9.29 -10.35
CA LEU A 114 5.89 -10.62 -10.90
C LEU A 114 7.02 -10.61 -11.94
N ALA A 115 7.10 -9.57 -12.77
CA ALA A 115 8.18 -9.40 -13.75
C ALA A 115 9.55 -9.17 -13.09
N ASN A 116 9.58 -8.55 -11.91
CA ASN A 116 10.79 -8.28 -11.14
C ASN A 116 11.07 -9.32 -10.05
N ALA A 117 10.21 -10.33 -9.88
CA ALA A 117 10.45 -11.40 -8.94
C ALA A 117 11.76 -12.09 -9.35
N PRO A 118 12.72 -12.31 -8.42
CA PRO A 118 13.92 -13.05 -8.73
C PRO A 118 13.48 -14.39 -9.30
N GLY A 119 13.90 -14.69 -10.53
CA GLY A 119 13.58 -15.95 -11.19
C GLY A 119 13.96 -17.15 -10.31
N PRO A 120 13.42 -18.35 -10.57
CA PRO A 120 13.77 -19.53 -9.79
C PRO A 120 15.29 -19.63 -9.73
N GLN A 121 15.85 -19.53 -8.53
CA GLN A 121 17.25 -19.86 -8.29
C GLN A 121 17.40 -21.31 -8.71
N GLN A 122 17.92 -21.55 -9.92
CA GLN A 122 18.33 -22.88 -10.32
C GLN A 122 19.45 -23.30 -9.36
N PRO A 123 19.37 -24.51 -8.79
CA PRO A 123 20.36 -25.03 -7.85
C PRO A 123 21.76 -25.14 -8.48
#